data_AF-A0AA85JRX7-F1
#
_entry.id   AF-A0AA85JRX7-F1
#
_cell.length_a   1.000
_cell.length_b   1.000
_cell.length_c   1.000
_cell.angle_alpha   90.00
_cell.angle_beta   90.00
_cell.angle_gamma   90.00
#
_symmetry.space_group_name_H-M   'P 1'
#
loop_
_entity.id
_entity.type
_entity.pdbx_description
1 polymer ?
#
loop_
_entity_poly.entity_id
_entity_poly.type
_entity_poly.pdbx_seq_one_letter_code
_entity_poly.pdbx_strand_id
1 'polypeptide(L)'
;MTEKSRKRNSNVKLEQRNPPVSKKTKDSQNGASLLGCLNSEQIQERISLIDQGFYLKCPPDFLSFYEFCKTLSNDAPLDALSEIGFRLVGPFEILHYGSKDQVKKGQWSNHYRFYHDPPEFVTVVVCSNDQSHIGYFRDSYESTPFVAKSTATISGVIEYCGQNLFAFLRTVLDRKTSCHTSHLLESFDEFVSAKNILIDDSSSFIKHRKKHQVCATTNSIGLMIDVSEGDIGYRPISVSYYFLRD
;
A
#
# COMPACT_ATOMS: atom_id res chain seq x y z
N MET A 1 5.40 -23.14 25.21
CA MET A 1 4.03 -23.25 24.67
C MET A 1 4.09 -22.99 23.18
N THR A 2 3.88 -24.01 22.37
CA THR A 2 3.85 -23.91 20.91
C THR A 2 2.53 -23.25 20.47
N GLU A 3 2.58 -21.96 20.14
CA GLU A 3 1.45 -21.27 19.50
C GLU A 3 1.30 -21.80 18.08
N LYS A 4 0.29 -22.65 17.89
CA LYS A 4 -0.23 -23.00 16.57
C LYS A 4 -0.78 -21.73 15.94
N SER A 5 -0.08 -21.21 14.94
CA SER A 5 -0.54 -20.11 14.10
C SER A 5 -1.91 -20.46 13.52
N ARG A 6 -2.97 -19.86 14.09
CA ARG A 6 -4.33 -19.96 13.57
C ARG A 6 -4.31 -19.29 12.20
N LYS A 7 -4.50 -20.07 11.12
CA LYS A 7 -4.80 -19.55 9.78
C LYS A 7 -5.95 -18.54 9.91
N ARG A 8 -5.65 -17.25 9.77
CA ARG A 8 -6.66 -16.19 9.71
C ARG A 8 -7.36 -16.33 8.35
N ASN A 9 -8.57 -16.87 8.36
CA ASN A 9 -9.44 -16.81 7.19
C ASN A 9 -9.80 -15.34 6.94
N SER A 10 -9.19 -14.72 5.94
CA SER A 10 -9.79 -13.57 5.30
C SER A 10 -11.02 -14.06 4.54
N ASN A 11 -12.22 -13.64 4.97
CA ASN A 11 -13.48 -13.99 4.32
C ASN A 11 -13.69 -13.27 2.97
N VAL A 12 -12.61 -12.92 2.26
CA VAL A 12 -12.68 -12.22 0.97
C VAL A 12 -12.88 -13.25 -0.14
N LYS A 13 -14.08 -13.26 -0.74
CA LYS A 13 -14.36 -14.07 -1.93
C LYS A 13 -13.97 -13.30 -3.20
N LEU A 14 -12.73 -13.50 -3.61
CA LEU A 14 -12.18 -12.92 -4.84
C LEU A 14 -12.81 -13.58 -6.09
N GLU A 15 -12.98 -12.85 -7.19
CA GLU A 15 -13.24 -13.49 -8.48
C GLU A 15 -11.97 -14.15 -9.01
N GLN A 16 -11.72 -15.41 -8.64
CA GLN A 16 -10.72 -16.20 -9.36
C GLN A 16 -11.22 -16.42 -10.79
N ARG A 17 -10.56 -15.81 -11.78
CA ARG A 17 -10.65 -16.21 -13.18
C ARG A 17 -9.46 -17.13 -13.49
N ASN A 18 -9.72 -18.25 -14.14
CA ASN A 18 -8.66 -19.07 -14.71
C ASN A 18 -7.92 -18.25 -15.78
N PRO A 19 -6.59 -18.39 -15.92
CA PRO A 19 -5.85 -17.72 -16.99
C PRO A 19 -6.42 -18.15 -18.35
N PRO A 20 -6.62 -17.23 -19.30
CA PRO A 20 -6.87 -17.62 -20.68
C PRO A 20 -5.60 -18.27 -21.24
N VAL A 21 -5.75 -19.48 -21.80
CA VAL A 21 -4.69 -20.17 -22.52
C VAL A 21 -4.26 -19.33 -23.73
N SER A 22 -3.03 -18.84 -23.72
CA SER A 22 -2.46 -17.95 -24.74
C SER A 22 -2.32 -18.67 -26.09
N LYS A 23 -3.14 -18.29 -27.08
CA LYS A 23 -2.81 -18.51 -28.49
C LYS A 23 -2.08 -17.28 -29.01
N LYS A 24 -0.83 -17.47 -29.43
CA LYS A 24 0.01 -16.44 -30.07
C LYS A 24 -0.65 -15.95 -31.37
N THR A 25 -0.85 -14.65 -31.49
CA THR A 25 -0.88 -13.98 -32.79
C THR A 25 -0.23 -12.60 -32.69
N LYS A 26 0.59 -12.28 -33.70
CA LYS A 26 1.45 -11.09 -33.81
C LYS A 26 0.68 -9.84 -34.26
N ASP A 27 1.28 -8.71 -33.87
CA ASP A 27 1.22 -7.34 -34.43
C ASP A 27 -0.08 -6.52 -34.29
N SER A 28 -0.04 -5.40 -33.57
CA SER A 28 0.27 -4.08 -34.17
C SER A 28 0.16 -2.96 -33.12
N GLN A 29 0.98 -1.91 -33.30
CA GLN A 29 1.06 -0.72 -32.45
C GLN A 29 -0.24 0.10 -32.50
N ASN A 30 -0.79 0.43 -31.34
CA ASN A 30 -1.60 1.62 -31.08
C ASN A 30 -1.71 1.80 -29.56
N GLY A 31 -1.64 3.04 -29.08
CA GLY A 31 -1.60 3.40 -27.66
C GLY A 31 -2.80 2.89 -26.86
N ALA A 32 -2.70 1.65 -26.38
CA ALA A 32 -3.70 1.00 -25.57
C ALA A 32 -3.41 1.29 -24.09
N SER A 33 -4.43 1.81 -23.39
CA SER A 33 -4.40 1.97 -21.94
C SER A 33 -4.03 0.65 -21.25
N LEU A 34 -3.09 0.73 -20.31
CA LEU A 34 -2.37 -0.36 -19.64
C LEU A 34 -3.24 -1.30 -18.78
N LEU A 35 -4.53 -1.01 -18.63
CA LEU A 35 -5.52 -1.84 -17.97
C LEU A 35 -6.22 -2.82 -18.94
N GLY A 36 -5.54 -3.31 -19.98
CA GLY A 36 -6.06 -4.07 -21.14
C GLY A 36 -6.99 -5.30 -20.96
N CYS A 37 -7.52 -5.57 -19.76
CA CYS A 37 -8.61 -6.52 -19.50
C CYS A 37 -9.82 -5.91 -18.78
N LEU A 38 -9.73 -4.67 -18.26
CA LEU A 38 -10.79 -3.97 -17.54
C LEU A 38 -11.14 -2.68 -18.27
N ASN A 39 -12.44 -2.42 -18.45
CA ASN A 39 -12.90 -1.12 -18.93
C ASN A 39 -12.96 -0.09 -17.77
N SER A 40 -13.12 1.18 -18.11
CA SER A 40 -13.17 2.28 -17.13
C SER A 40 -14.24 2.09 -16.07
N GLU A 41 -15.40 1.53 -16.42
CA GLU A 41 -16.50 1.27 -15.47
C GLU A 41 -16.11 0.22 -14.43
N GLN A 42 -15.50 -0.89 -14.85
CA GLN A 42 -15.02 -1.95 -13.96
C GLN A 42 -13.92 -1.45 -13.01
N ILE A 43 -13.06 -0.56 -13.49
CA ILE A 43 -12.02 0.06 -12.65
C ILE A 43 -12.68 0.92 -11.56
N GLN A 44 -13.65 1.77 -11.93
CA GLN A 44 -14.36 2.61 -10.97
C GLN A 44 -15.18 1.80 -9.97
N GLU A 45 -15.84 0.73 -10.42
CA GLU A 45 -16.52 -0.22 -9.54
C GLU A 45 -15.56 -0.81 -8.51
N ARG A 46 -14.39 -1.30 -8.95
CA ARG A 46 -13.39 -1.88 -8.05
C ARG A 46 -12.80 -0.87 -7.07
N ILE A 47 -12.57 0.38 -7.50
CA ILE A 47 -12.16 1.48 -6.61
C ILE A 47 -13.24 1.75 -5.57
N SER A 48 -14.52 1.78 -5.96
CA SER A 48 -15.64 1.96 -5.04
C SER A 48 -15.72 0.81 -4.02
N LEU A 49 -15.50 -0.43 -4.43
CA LEU A 49 -15.41 -1.59 -3.53
C LEU A 49 -14.25 -1.46 -2.56
N ILE A 50 -13.08 -1.00 -3.01
CA ILE A 50 -11.90 -0.79 -2.15
C ILE A 50 -12.20 0.28 -1.09
N ASP A 51 -12.77 1.41 -1.50
CA ASP A 51 -13.17 2.48 -0.59
C ASP A 51 -14.17 1.96 0.45
N GLN A 52 -15.23 1.29 0.01
CA GLN A 52 -16.23 0.75 0.91
C GLN A 52 -15.68 -0.34 1.85
N GLY A 53 -14.88 -1.26 1.33
CA GLY A 53 -14.42 -2.43 2.07
C GLY A 53 -13.26 -2.15 3.04
N PHE A 54 -12.32 -1.28 2.64
CA PHE A 54 -11.12 -0.95 3.43
C PHE A 54 -11.15 0.45 4.06
N TYR A 55 -12.18 1.26 3.77
CA TYR A 55 -12.20 2.70 4.05
C TYR A 55 -11.02 3.44 3.42
N LEU A 56 -10.55 2.99 2.25
CA LEU A 56 -9.40 3.57 1.56
C LEU A 56 -9.86 4.31 0.31
N LYS A 57 -9.84 5.64 0.37
CA LYS A 57 -9.82 6.47 -0.84
C LYS A 57 -8.48 6.23 -1.55
N CYS A 58 -8.51 5.51 -2.67
CA CYS A 58 -7.29 5.16 -3.41
C CYS A 58 -6.52 6.43 -3.80
N PRO A 59 -5.25 6.58 -3.39
CA PRO A 59 -4.45 7.72 -3.79
C PRO A 59 -4.11 7.66 -5.28
N PRO A 60 -3.69 8.79 -5.89
CA PRO A 60 -3.45 8.87 -7.33
C PRO A 60 -2.43 7.85 -7.86
N ASP A 61 -1.44 7.48 -7.07
CA ASP A 61 -0.40 6.52 -7.45
C ASP A 61 -0.90 5.07 -7.48
N PHE A 62 -2.00 4.74 -6.80
CA PHE A 62 -2.45 3.36 -6.62
C PHE A 62 -2.68 2.64 -7.96
N LEU A 63 -3.47 3.24 -8.85
CA LEU A 63 -3.74 2.64 -10.17
C LEU A 63 -2.50 2.60 -11.04
N SER A 64 -1.72 3.69 -11.07
CA SER A 64 -0.48 3.77 -11.85
C SER A 64 0.54 2.73 -11.39
N PHE A 65 0.63 2.44 -10.09
CA PHE A 65 1.54 1.43 -9.55
C PHE A 65 1.12 0.01 -9.97
N TYR A 66 -0.19 -0.26 -10.03
CA TYR A 66 -0.69 -1.52 -10.57
C TYR A 66 -0.47 -1.62 -12.10
N GLU A 67 -0.67 -0.53 -12.84
CA GLU A 67 -0.33 -0.46 -14.27
C GLU A 67 1.15 -0.74 -14.51
N PHE A 68 2.03 -0.18 -13.69
CA PHE A 68 3.46 -0.47 -13.73
C PHE A 68 3.72 -1.97 -13.53
N CYS A 69 3.14 -2.58 -12.50
CA CYS A 69 3.29 -4.02 -12.27
C CYS A 69 2.78 -4.87 -13.46
N LYS A 70 1.72 -4.41 -14.15
CA LYS A 70 1.25 -5.04 -15.39
C LYS A 70 2.22 -4.93 -16.56
N THR A 71 3.02 -3.86 -16.65
CA THR A 71 4.08 -3.75 -17.67
C THR A 71 5.16 -4.80 -17.47
N LEU A 72 5.49 -5.09 -16.20
CA LEU A 72 6.51 -6.07 -15.83
C LEU A 72 6.02 -7.50 -16.03
N SER A 73 4.78 -7.79 -15.62
CA SER A 73 4.15 -9.10 -15.79
C SER A 73 2.65 -8.95 -16.00
N ASN A 74 2.21 -9.14 -17.25
CA ASN A 74 0.79 -9.04 -17.60
C ASN A 74 -0.01 -10.23 -17.04
N ASP A 75 0.60 -11.41 -16.92
CA ASP A 75 -0.06 -12.64 -16.47
C ASP A 75 -0.16 -12.71 -14.93
N ALA A 76 0.84 -12.17 -14.22
CA ALA A 76 0.91 -12.20 -12.76
C ALA A 76 1.30 -10.84 -12.17
N PRO A 77 0.51 -9.78 -12.36
CA PRO A 77 0.87 -8.43 -11.93
C PRO A 77 0.97 -8.28 -10.41
N LEU A 78 0.25 -9.10 -9.63
CA LEU A 78 0.36 -9.07 -8.16
C LEU A 78 1.72 -9.59 -7.66
N ASP A 79 2.41 -10.40 -8.48
CA ASP A 79 3.70 -11.03 -8.20
C ASP A 79 4.85 -10.43 -9.03
N ALA A 80 4.60 -9.34 -9.75
CA ALA A 80 5.55 -8.71 -10.66
C ALA A 80 6.86 -8.26 -9.99
N LEU A 81 6.82 -7.99 -8.68
CA LEU A 81 7.97 -7.55 -7.88
C LEU A 81 8.52 -8.66 -6.96
N SER A 82 8.21 -9.92 -7.26
CA SER A 82 8.64 -11.07 -6.45
C SER A 82 10.16 -11.25 -6.41
N GLU A 83 10.89 -10.82 -7.46
CA GLU A 83 12.36 -10.85 -7.49
C GLU A 83 13.01 -9.98 -6.39
N ILE A 84 12.36 -8.88 -5.99
CA ILE A 84 12.78 -8.06 -4.85
C ILE A 84 12.07 -8.44 -3.55
N GLY A 85 11.27 -9.52 -3.59
CA GLY A 85 10.56 -10.11 -2.46
C GLY A 85 9.21 -9.47 -2.15
N PHE A 86 8.63 -8.70 -3.06
CA PHE A 86 7.36 -7.99 -2.85
C PHE A 86 6.19 -8.65 -3.58
N ARG A 87 5.04 -8.71 -2.91
CA ARG A 87 3.76 -9.11 -3.50
C ARG A 87 2.69 -8.07 -3.17
N LEU A 88 1.94 -7.63 -4.18
CA LEU A 88 0.79 -6.75 -4.02
C LEU A 88 -0.40 -7.53 -3.45
N VAL A 89 -1.04 -6.98 -2.43
CA VAL A 89 -2.09 -7.65 -1.65
C VAL A 89 -3.24 -6.69 -1.31
N GLY A 90 -4.24 -7.18 -0.58
CA GLY A 90 -5.28 -6.34 0.02
C GLY A 90 -6.08 -5.59 -1.05
N PRO A 91 -6.08 -4.25 -1.06
CA PRO A 91 -6.72 -3.45 -2.11
C PRO A 91 -6.33 -3.86 -3.53
N PHE A 92 -5.06 -4.24 -3.79
CA PHE A 92 -4.64 -4.65 -5.12
C PHE A 92 -5.24 -5.99 -5.57
N GLU A 93 -5.51 -6.91 -4.65
CA GLU A 93 -6.23 -8.14 -4.97
C GLU A 93 -7.66 -7.84 -5.39
N ILE A 94 -8.32 -6.86 -4.77
CA ILE A 94 -9.66 -6.41 -5.19
C ILE A 94 -9.58 -5.72 -6.56
N LEU A 95 -8.57 -4.88 -6.79
CA LEU A 95 -8.36 -4.26 -8.09
C LEU A 95 -8.12 -5.30 -9.19
N HIS A 96 -7.41 -6.39 -8.90
CA HIS A 96 -7.05 -7.42 -9.89
C HIS A 96 -8.17 -8.46 -10.11
N TYR A 97 -8.74 -9.00 -9.03
CA TYR A 97 -9.76 -10.06 -9.10
C TYR A 97 -11.19 -9.51 -9.09
N GLY A 98 -11.46 -8.38 -8.44
CA GLY A 98 -12.83 -7.94 -8.14
C GLY A 98 -13.46 -8.71 -6.98
N SER A 99 -14.74 -8.44 -6.70
CA SER A 99 -15.55 -9.11 -5.68
C SER A 99 -16.83 -9.67 -6.30
N LYS A 100 -17.22 -10.88 -5.92
CA LYS A 100 -18.49 -11.50 -6.35
C LYS A 100 -19.71 -11.01 -5.57
N ASP A 101 -19.49 -10.57 -4.34
CA ASP A 101 -20.54 -10.18 -3.42
C ASP A 101 -20.55 -8.65 -3.24
N GLN A 102 -21.73 -8.09 -2.98
CA GLN A 102 -21.83 -6.71 -2.49
C GLN A 102 -21.05 -6.57 -1.19
N VAL A 103 -20.27 -5.48 -1.11
CA VAL A 103 -19.37 -5.23 0.02
C VAL A 103 -20.09 -4.36 1.03
N LYS A 104 -20.11 -4.77 2.30
CA LYS A 104 -20.53 -3.91 3.40
C LYS A 104 -19.38 -2.97 3.77
N LYS A 105 -19.73 -1.78 4.28
CA LYS A 105 -18.75 -0.83 4.79
C LYS A 105 -17.84 -1.50 5.82
N GLY A 106 -16.52 -1.42 5.63
CA GLY A 106 -15.52 -1.99 6.52
C GLY A 106 -15.40 -3.52 6.49
N GLN A 107 -16.08 -4.22 5.57
CA GLN A 107 -16.07 -5.68 5.52
C GLN A 107 -14.67 -6.28 5.36
N TRP A 108 -13.75 -5.54 4.74
CA TRP A 108 -12.37 -5.95 4.51
C TRP A 108 -11.36 -5.22 5.39
N SER A 109 -11.83 -4.51 6.42
CA SER A 109 -10.96 -3.80 7.37
C SER A 109 -9.90 -4.70 8.02
N ASN A 110 -10.15 -6.00 8.14
CA ASN A 110 -9.21 -6.99 8.69
C ASN A 110 -8.42 -7.79 7.63
N HIS A 111 -8.70 -7.59 6.34
CA HIS A 111 -7.98 -8.29 5.27
C HIS A 111 -6.56 -7.72 5.15
N TYR A 112 -5.54 -8.55 5.35
CA TYR A 112 -4.13 -8.15 5.52
C TYR A 112 -3.89 -7.10 6.62
N ARG A 113 -4.73 -7.06 7.65
CA ARG A 113 -4.46 -6.31 8.89
C ARG A 113 -3.59 -7.15 9.82
N PHE A 114 -2.36 -6.71 10.04
CA PHE A 114 -1.43 -7.34 10.97
C PHE A 114 -1.70 -6.89 12.40
N TYR A 115 -1.09 -7.58 13.37
CA TYR A 115 -1.43 -7.44 14.79
C TYR A 115 -1.27 -6.01 15.32
N HIS A 116 -0.25 -5.29 14.86
CA HIS A 116 0.03 -3.93 15.29
C HIS A 116 -0.50 -2.84 14.35
N ASP A 117 -1.25 -3.21 13.31
CA ASP A 117 -1.70 -2.23 12.32
C ASP A 117 -2.89 -1.43 12.86
N PRO A 118 -2.73 -0.11 13.05
CA PRO A 118 -3.81 0.74 13.53
C PRO A 118 -4.81 0.99 12.38
N PRO A 119 -6.04 1.44 12.65
CA PRO A 119 -7.08 1.63 11.62
C PRO A 119 -6.65 2.54 10.46
N GLU A 120 -5.72 3.47 10.71
CA GLU A 120 -5.10 4.40 9.76
C GLU A 120 -4.23 3.70 8.70
N PHE A 121 -3.74 2.50 9.00
CA PHE A 121 -2.83 1.74 8.15
C PHE A 121 -3.59 0.67 7.36
N VAL A 122 -3.48 0.72 6.03
CA VAL A 122 -4.03 -0.30 5.11
C VAL A 122 -2.90 -0.91 4.29
N THR A 123 -2.60 -2.17 4.56
CA THR A 123 -1.57 -2.95 3.86
C THR A 123 -1.89 -3.11 2.37
N VAL A 124 -0.91 -2.84 1.52
CA VAL A 124 -0.99 -3.03 0.07
C VAL A 124 0.14 -3.89 -0.49
N VAL A 125 1.25 -4.06 0.23
CA VAL A 125 2.36 -4.95 -0.16
C VAL A 125 2.83 -5.77 1.04
N VAL A 126 3.14 -7.05 0.83
CA VAL A 126 3.86 -7.89 1.80
C VAL A 126 5.26 -8.19 1.32
N CYS A 127 6.22 -8.20 2.26
CA CYS A 127 7.62 -8.49 2.00
C CYS A 127 7.97 -9.89 2.49
N SER A 128 8.31 -10.79 1.56
CA SER A 128 8.68 -12.17 1.87
C SER A 128 10.02 -12.30 2.60
N ASN A 129 10.93 -11.34 2.39
CA ASN A 129 12.31 -11.40 2.88
C ASN A 129 12.43 -11.16 4.40
N ASP A 130 11.66 -10.24 4.97
CA ASP A 130 11.81 -9.77 6.36
C ASP A 130 10.50 -9.77 7.16
N GLN A 131 9.44 -10.40 6.64
CA GLN A 131 8.10 -10.44 7.25
C GLN A 131 7.51 -9.04 7.53
N SER A 132 8.04 -8.01 6.86
CA SER A 132 7.48 -6.68 6.91
C SER A 132 6.36 -6.52 5.88
N HIS A 133 5.59 -5.46 6.04
CA HIS A 133 4.51 -5.12 5.13
C HIS A 133 4.42 -3.60 4.98
N ILE A 134 3.98 -3.19 3.80
CA ILE A 134 3.90 -1.80 3.38
C ILE A 134 2.44 -1.46 3.16
N GLY A 135 2.06 -0.29 3.65
CA GLY A 135 0.69 0.17 3.61
C GLY A 135 0.58 1.67 3.41
N TYR A 136 -0.61 2.07 3.02
CA TYR A 136 -1.02 3.46 3.07
C TYR A 136 -1.41 3.83 4.50
N PHE A 137 -0.79 4.87 5.04
CA PHE A 137 -1.14 5.48 6.31
C PHE A 137 -1.86 6.81 6.05
N ARG A 138 -3.00 7.02 6.71
CA ARG A 138 -3.80 8.25 6.61
C ARG A 138 -4.21 8.74 7.99
N ASP A 139 -4.03 10.02 8.25
CA ASP A 139 -4.40 10.64 9.53
C ASP A 139 -5.92 10.70 9.72
N SER A 140 -6.65 10.84 8.62
CA SER A 140 -8.11 10.76 8.56
C SER A 140 -8.57 10.09 7.27
N TYR A 141 -9.85 9.73 7.19
CA TYR A 141 -10.43 9.20 5.95
C TYR A 141 -10.34 10.18 4.77
N GLU A 142 -10.37 11.50 5.04
CA GLU A 142 -10.30 12.54 4.01
C GLU A 142 -8.87 12.91 3.61
N SER A 143 -7.88 12.58 4.45
CA SER A 143 -6.48 12.91 4.16
C SER A 143 -5.90 12.03 3.06
N THR A 144 -5.06 12.62 2.21
CA THR A 144 -4.23 11.87 1.26
C THR A 144 -3.26 10.97 2.04
N PRO A 145 -3.25 9.65 1.81
CA PRO A 145 -2.34 8.77 2.51
C PRO A 145 -0.89 8.95 2.05
N PHE A 146 0.05 8.58 2.90
CA PHE A 146 1.46 8.36 2.56
C PHE A 146 1.82 6.88 2.76
N VAL A 147 2.99 6.47 2.29
CA VAL A 147 3.45 5.08 2.39
C VAL A 147 4.27 4.87 3.66
N ALA A 148 3.97 3.79 4.37
CA ALA A 148 4.70 3.39 5.56
C ALA A 148 4.94 1.88 5.62
N LYS A 149 5.98 1.49 6.36
CA LYS A 149 6.39 0.10 6.61
C LYS A 149 6.12 -0.26 8.06
N SER A 150 5.67 -1.49 8.29
CA SER A 150 5.55 -2.09 9.62
C SER A 150 6.18 -3.48 9.58
N THR A 151 6.75 -3.93 10.70
CA THR A 151 7.26 -5.30 10.86
C THR A 151 6.63 -5.91 12.10
N ALA A 152 5.45 -6.49 11.93
CA ALA A 152 4.58 -6.88 13.04
C ALA A 152 5.17 -7.96 13.97
N THR A 153 6.20 -8.69 13.53
CA THR A 153 6.91 -9.68 14.34
C THR A 153 7.95 -9.07 15.28
N ILE A 154 8.36 -7.82 15.04
CA ILE A 154 9.42 -7.14 15.80
C ILE A 154 8.83 -6.14 16.79
N SER A 155 7.94 -5.26 16.31
CA SER A 155 7.35 -4.21 17.15
C SER A 155 6.09 -3.62 16.50
N GLY A 156 5.42 -2.70 17.21
CA GLY A 156 4.36 -1.87 16.66
C GLY A 156 4.83 -0.57 16.00
N VAL A 157 6.14 -0.42 15.75
CA VAL A 157 6.70 0.77 15.09
C VAL A 157 6.29 0.80 13.62
N ILE A 158 5.88 1.98 13.15
CA ILE A 158 5.52 2.28 11.78
C ILE A 158 6.50 3.31 11.23
N GLU A 159 7.17 2.96 10.14
CA GLU A 159 8.24 3.75 9.52
C GLU A 159 7.74 4.44 8.25
N TYR A 160 7.91 5.75 8.16
CA TYR A 160 7.65 6.49 6.91
C TYR A 160 8.56 6.01 5.77
N CYS A 161 7.97 5.76 4.60
CA CYS A 161 8.66 5.19 3.44
C CYS A 161 8.56 6.04 2.16
N GLY A 162 7.73 7.09 2.14
CA GLY A 162 7.57 7.96 0.98
C GLY A 162 6.15 8.52 0.89
N GLN A 163 5.94 9.53 0.04
CA GLN A 163 4.59 10.08 -0.19
C GLN A 163 3.72 9.18 -1.07
N ASN A 164 4.33 8.31 -1.87
CA ASN A 164 3.65 7.37 -2.76
C ASN A 164 4.47 6.08 -2.93
N LEU A 165 3.87 5.04 -3.54
CA LEU A 165 4.51 3.73 -3.71
C LEU A 165 5.73 3.78 -4.64
N PHE A 166 5.79 4.74 -5.57
CA PHE A 166 6.94 4.92 -6.46
C PHE A 166 8.16 5.46 -5.70
N ALA A 167 7.98 6.43 -4.80
CA ALA A 167 9.05 6.92 -3.93
C ALA A 167 9.61 5.82 -3.01
N PHE A 168 8.72 4.98 -2.46
CA PHE A 168 9.12 3.80 -1.71
C PHE A 168 9.94 2.83 -2.59
N LEU A 169 9.43 2.49 -3.78
CA LEU A 169 10.09 1.53 -4.67
C LEU A 169 11.45 2.06 -5.15
N ARG A 170 11.57 3.34 -5.52
CA ARG A 170 12.84 4.01 -5.83
C ARG A 170 13.87 3.78 -4.71
N THR A 171 13.49 4.10 -3.48
CA THR A 171 14.35 3.92 -2.30
C THR A 171 14.82 2.46 -2.13
N VAL A 172 13.96 1.49 -2.45
CA VAL A 172 14.31 0.06 -2.38
C VAL A 172 15.29 -0.32 -3.49
N LEU A 173 15.03 0.12 -4.73
CA LEU A 173 15.86 -0.20 -5.89
C LEU A 173 17.26 0.41 -5.76
N ASP A 174 17.37 1.65 -5.31
CA ASP A 174 18.66 2.34 -5.12
C ASP A 174 19.54 1.64 -4.06
N ARG A 175 18.93 1.02 -3.05
CA ARG A 175 19.65 0.25 -2.02
C ARG A 175 20.07 -1.14 -2.49
N LYS A 176 19.33 -1.73 -3.43
CA LYS A 176 19.60 -3.06 -3.98
C LYS A 176 20.39 -2.91 -5.28
N THR A 177 21.68 -2.59 -5.18
CA THR A 177 22.60 -2.55 -6.32
C THR A 177 23.08 -3.97 -6.66
N SER A 178 22.22 -4.73 -7.35
CA SER A 178 22.58 -6.04 -7.92
C SER A 178 22.39 -6.02 -9.44
N CYS A 179 23.10 -6.88 -10.16
CA CYS A 179 22.90 -7.02 -11.61
C CYS A 179 21.49 -7.48 -11.99
N HIS A 180 20.74 -8.08 -11.06
CA HIS A 180 19.39 -8.57 -11.31
C HIS A 180 18.33 -7.47 -11.22
N THR A 181 18.58 -6.41 -10.47
CA THR A 181 17.65 -5.28 -10.28
C THR A 181 17.81 -4.18 -11.34
N SER A 182 18.79 -4.29 -12.24
CA SER A 182 19.06 -3.26 -13.26
C SER A 182 17.94 -3.11 -14.28
N HIS A 183 17.38 -4.22 -14.78
CA HIS A 183 16.27 -4.17 -15.74
C HIS A 183 14.97 -3.65 -15.10
N LEU A 184 14.73 -4.00 -13.84
CA LEU A 184 13.59 -3.46 -13.09
C LEU A 184 13.74 -1.95 -12.87
N LEU A 185 14.95 -1.48 -12.53
CA LEU A 185 15.25 -0.06 -12.37
C LEU A 185 15.06 0.71 -13.68
N GLU A 186 15.55 0.18 -14.80
CA GLU A 186 15.35 0.77 -16.14
C GLU A 186 13.87 0.86 -16.50
N SER A 187 13.12 -0.24 -16.34
CA SER A 187 11.67 -0.28 -16.58
C SER A 187 10.90 0.70 -15.68
N PHE A 188 11.34 0.82 -14.42
CA PHE A 188 10.80 1.78 -13.47
C PHE A 188 11.03 3.22 -13.92
N ASP A 189 12.25 3.57 -14.31
CA ASP A 189 12.62 4.91 -14.78
C ASP A 189 11.88 5.32 -16.04
N GLU A 190 11.76 4.40 -17.00
CA GLU A 190 10.97 4.62 -18.22
C GLU A 190 9.50 4.88 -17.89
N PHE A 191 8.91 4.07 -17.01
CA PHE A 191 7.50 4.21 -16.64
C PHE A 191 7.21 5.52 -15.91
N VAL A 192 8.03 5.86 -14.91
CA VAL A 192 7.92 7.09 -14.12
C VAL A 192 8.04 8.31 -15.03
N SER A 193 9.01 8.30 -15.95
CA SER A 193 9.23 9.39 -16.90
C SER A 193 8.06 9.51 -17.88
N ALA A 194 7.58 8.40 -18.44
CA ALA A 194 6.48 8.39 -19.40
C ALA A 194 5.14 8.85 -18.80
N LYS A 195 4.88 8.51 -17.53
CA LYS A 195 3.65 8.88 -16.81
C LYS A 195 3.77 10.19 -16.04
N ASN A 196 4.95 10.83 -16.07
CA ASN A 196 5.25 12.07 -15.37
C ASN A 196 4.94 11.99 -13.86
N ILE A 197 5.30 10.85 -13.24
CA ILE A 197 5.02 10.56 -11.84
C ILE A 197 6.00 11.34 -10.97
N LEU A 198 5.46 12.15 -10.06
CA LEU A 198 6.26 12.90 -9.10
C LEU A 198 6.79 11.96 -8.01
N ILE A 199 8.10 11.85 -7.94
CA ILE A 199 8.82 11.17 -6.86
C ILE A 199 9.51 12.26 -6.03
N ASP A 200 9.01 12.49 -4.82
CA ASP A 200 9.63 13.40 -3.86
C ASP A 200 10.35 12.59 -2.78
N ASP A 201 11.68 12.54 -2.90
CA ASP A 201 12.57 11.89 -1.93
C ASP A 201 12.95 12.83 -0.77
N SER A 202 12.38 14.05 -0.73
CA SER A 202 12.67 15.00 0.32
C SER A 202 12.10 14.57 1.67
N SER A 203 12.87 14.79 2.73
CA SER A 203 12.40 14.62 4.11
C SER A 203 11.44 15.73 4.57
N SER A 204 11.05 16.65 3.68
CA SER A 204 10.25 17.84 4.02
C SER A 204 8.87 17.45 4.54
N PHE A 205 8.20 16.51 3.88
CA PHE A 205 6.89 16.00 4.26
C PHE A 205 6.90 15.46 5.70
N ILE A 206 7.78 14.52 6.00
CA ILE A 206 7.80 13.88 7.32
C ILE A 206 8.27 14.85 8.42
N LYS A 207 9.17 15.80 8.10
CA LYS A 207 9.55 16.87 9.03
C LYS A 207 8.38 17.79 9.34
N HIS A 208 7.65 18.22 8.30
CA HIS A 208 6.46 19.04 8.45
C HIS A 208 5.42 18.30 9.30
N ARG A 209 5.12 17.03 8.98
CA ARG A 209 4.16 16.24 9.75
C ARG A 209 4.58 16.08 11.21
N LYS A 210 5.84 15.72 11.49
CA LYS A 210 6.36 15.59 12.87
C LYS A 210 6.30 16.90 13.67
N LYS A 211 6.39 18.06 13.02
CA LYS A 211 6.23 19.36 13.68
C LYS A 211 4.79 19.63 14.13
N HIS A 212 3.81 19.09 13.39
CA HIS A 212 2.38 19.34 13.63
C HIS A 212 1.68 18.18 14.34
N GLN A 213 2.38 17.07 14.60
CA GLN A 213 1.83 15.96 15.36
C GLN A 213 1.62 16.36 16.82
N VAL A 214 0.49 15.95 17.40
CA VAL A 214 0.21 16.19 18.83
C VAL A 214 0.89 15.18 19.74
N CYS A 215 1.20 13.99 19.20
CA CYS A 215 1.71 12.87 19.98
C CYS A 215 2.39 11.83 19.08
N ALA A 216 3.60 11.36 19.38
CA ALA A 216 4.27 10.32 18.56
C ALA A 216 3.64 8.92 18.71
N THR A 217 2.91 8.67 19.80
CA THR A 217 2.37 7.36 20.23
C THR A 217 3.44 6.25 20.31
N THR A 218 3.02 5.05 20.67
CA THR A 218 3.91 3.88 20.74
C THR A 218 4.30 3.35 19.35
N ASN A 219 3.54 3.69 18.30
CA ASN A 219 3.83 3.30 16.92
C ASN A 219 4.85 4.23 16.23
N SER A 220 5.29 5.30 16.88
CA SER A 220 6.26 6.30 16.40
C SER A 220 5.87 7.13 15.17
N ILE A 221 4.80 6.80 14.44
CA ILE A 221 4.32 7.62 13.31
C ILE A 221 3.53 8.82 13.82
N GLY A 222 2.84 8.67 14.96
CA GLY A 222 2.18 9.76 15.67
C GLY A 222 0.77 10.12 15.20
N LEU A 223 0.07 10.87 16.04
CA LEU A 223 -1.29 11.37 15.87
C LEU A 223 -1.27 12.81 15.39
N MET A 224 -2.12 13.09 14.40
CA MET A 224 -2.42 14.43 13.90
C MET A 224 -3.86 14.75 14.28
N ILE A 225 -4.07 15.81 15.05
CA ILE A 225 -5.38 16.26 15.50
C ILE A 225 -5.39 17.79 15.39
N ASP A 226 -6.49 18.33 14.87
CA ASP A 226 -6.69 19.78 14.84
C ASP A 226 -6.91 20.30 16.27
N VAL A 227 -6.03 21.20 16.72
CA VAL A 227 -6.15 21.89 18.01
C VAL A 227 -6.71 23.28 17.75
N SER A 228 -7.91 23.53 18.26
CA SER A 228 -8.59 24.82 18.12
C SER A 228 -8.09 25.85 19.13
N GLU A 229 -8.51 27.11 18.93
CA GLU A 229 -8.12 28.22 19.80
C GLU A 229 -8.40 27.92 21.28
N GLY A 230 -7.44 28.25 22.15
CA GLY A 230 -7.50 27.91 23.57
C GLY A 230 -7.04 26.48 23.90
N ASP A 231 -6.24 25.85 23.04
CA ASP A 231 -5.69 24.49 23.19
C ASP A 231 -6.75 23.39 23.36
N ILE A 232 -7.91 23.58 22.70
CA ILE A 232 -9.01 22.62 22.75
C ILE A 232 -8.85 21.59 21.63
N GLY A 233 -8.61 20.33 22.00
CA GLY A 233 -8.60 19.18 21.09
C GLY A 233 -7.70 18.04 21.54
N TYR A 234 -6.57 18.35 22.17
CA TYR A 234 -5.62 17.35 22.66
C TYR A 234 -5.19 17.65 24.10
N ARG A 235 -5.09 16.61 24.93
CA ARG A 235 -4.52 16.69 26.27
C ARG A 235 -3.46 15.60 26.42
N PRO A 236 -2.21 15.95 26.79
CA PRO A 236 -1.19 14.95 27.02
C PRO A 236 -1.55 14.11 28.24
N ILE A 237 -1.13 12.84 28.21
CA ILE A 237 -1.13 11.97 29.37
C ILE A 237 -0.14 12.48 30.43
N SER A 238 -0.44 12.24 31.71
CA SER A 238 0.40 12.71 32.82
C SER A 238 1.66 11.87 33.05
N VAL A 239 1.83 10.78 32.31
CA VAL A 239 2.98 9.87 32.42
C VAL A 239 3.80 9.90 31.15
N SER A 240 5.13 9.76 31.29
CA SER A 240 6.02 9.69 30.13
C SER A 240 5.91 8.33 29.44
N TYR A 241 6.31 8.25 28.17
CA TYR A 241 6.36 7.00 27.41
C TYR A 241 7.17 5.90 28.06
N TYR A 242 8.19 6.26 28.85
CA TYR A 242 9.02 5.30 29.56
C TYR A 242 8.18 4.43 30.50
N PHE A 243 7.29 5.06 31.28
CA PHE A 243 6.43 4.37 32.24
C PHE A 243 5.23 3.64 31.62
N LEU A 244 4.97 3.82 30.32
CA LEU A 244 3.88 3.14 29.62
C LEU A 244 4.29 1.83 28.94
N ARG A 245 5.60 1.57 28.84
CA ARG A 245 6.14 0.38 28.17
C ARG A 245 6.38 -0.80 29.11
N ASP A 246 6.34 -0.55 30.42
CA ASP A 246 6.45 -1.53 31.50
C ASP A 246 5.07 -2.06 31.92
#